data_AF-A0A1Y1S0U2-F1
#
_entry.id   AF-A0A1Y1S0U2-F1
#
_cell.length_a   1.000
_cell.length_b   1.000
_cell.length_c   1.000
_cell.angle_alpha   90.00
_cell.angle_beta   90.00
_cell.angle_gamma   90.00
#
_symmetry.space_group_name_H-M   'P 1'
#
loop_
_entity.id
_entity.type
_entity.pdbx_description
1 polymer ?
#
loop_
_entity_poly.entity_id
_entity_poly.type
_entity_poly.pdbx_seq_one_letter_code
_entity_poly.pdbx_strand_id
1 'polypeptide(L)' 'MRTTINIDDDLVKVARSIAREQGISLGQAVSVLMRRGLGSKVEYSLKNGLPVFSVAEDSRRITPEDVASFEDEV' A
#
# COMPACT_ATOMS: atom_id res chain seq x y z
N MET A 1 10.00 -15.54 -14.74
CA MET A 1 11.06 -16.42 -14.22
C MET A 1 10.49 -17.28 -13.10
N ARG A 2 10.87 -18.56 -13.02
CA ARG A 2 10.49 -19.45 -11.91
C ARG A 2 11.67 -19.57 -10.96
N THR A 3 11.48 -19.17 -9.71
CA THR A 3 12.51 -19.19 -8.67
C THR A 3 11.96 -19.94 -7.46
N THR A 4 12.79 -20.77 -6.84
CA THR A 4 12.48 -21.41 -5.56
C THR A 4 13.09 -20.55 -4.46
N ILE A 5 12.27 -20.12 -3.50
CA ILE A 5 12.69 -19.35 -2.33
C ILE A 5 12.06 -19.97 -1.09
N ASN A 6 12.74 -19.85 0.05
CA ASN A 6 12.17 -20.20 1.35
C ASN A 6 11.38 -19.00 1.87
N ILE A 7 10.17 -19.25 2.37
CA ILE A 7 9.26 -18.23 2.92
C ILE A 7 8.59 -18.84 4.16
N ASP A 8 8.42 -18.06 5.21
CA ASP A 8 7.72 -18.49 6.43
C ASP A 8 6.24 -18.85 6.14
N ASP A 9 5.74 -19.86 6.85
CA ASP A 9 4.40 -20.43 6.60
C ASP A 9 3.25 -19.45 6.81
N ASP A 10 3.41 -18.50 7.72
CA ASP A 10 2.45 -17.44 7.98
C ASP A 10 2.34 -16.48 6.78
N LEU A 11 3.47 -16.09 6.18
CA LEU A 11 3.50 -15.28 4.97
C LEU A 11 2.89 -15.99 3.77
N VAL A 12 3.06 -17.31 3.66
CA VAL A 12 2.39 -18.13 2.62
C VAL A 12 0.87 -18.08 2.77
N LYS A 13 0.34 -18.09 4.01
CA LYS A 13 -1.10 -17.96 4.28
C LYS A 13 -1.61 -16.59 3.84
N VAL A 14 -0.89 -15.52 4.15
CA VAL A 14 -1.24 -14.15 3.74
C VAL A 14 -1.26 -14.03 2.21
N ALA A 15 -0.20 -14.46 1.54
CA ALA A 15 -0.11 -14.42 0.08
C ALA A 15 -1.22 -15.23 -0.61
N ARG A 16 -1.62 -16.36 -0.02
CA ARG A 16 -2.73 -17.18 -0.52
C ARG A 16 -4.09 -16.49 -0.36
N SER A 17 -4.30 -15.75 0.73
CA SER A 17 -5.51 -14.94 0.92
C SER A 17 -5.63 -13.88 -0.17
N ILE A 18 -4.55 -13.13 -0.40
CA ILE A 18 -4.49 -12.09 -1.44
C ILE A 18 -4.72 -12.68 -2.83
N ALA A 19 -4.09 -13.82 -3.12
CA ALA A 19 -4.26 -14.52 -4.40
C ALA A 19 -5.73 -14.88 -4.67
N ARG A 20 -6.45 -15.36 -3.65
CA ARG A 20 -7.87 -15.70 -3.75
C ARG A 20 -8.74 -14.47 -3.93
N GLU A 21 -8.53 -13.44 -3.12
CA GLU A 21 -9.29 -12.19 -3.17
C GLU A 21 -9.15 -11.48 -4.53
N GLN A 22 -7.96 -11.51 -5.12
CA GLN A 22 -7.66 -10.84 -6.38
C GLN A 22 -7.81 -11.74 -7.62
N GLY A 23 -8.12 -13.03 -7.44
CA GLY A 23 -8.24 -13.98 -8.56
C GLY A 23 -6.93 -14.22 -9.33
N ILE A 24 -5.77 -14.14 -8.67
CA ILE A 24 -4.44 -14.30 -9.28
C ILE A 24 -3.70 -15.52 -8.73
N SER A 25 -2.62 -15.93 -9.41
CA SER A 25 -1.77 -17.02 -8.90
C SER A 25 -0.99 -16.63 -7.65
N LEU A 26 -0.62 -17.62 -6.82
CA LEU A 26 0.22 -17.40 -5.63
C LEU A 26 1.55 -16.70 -5.97
N GLY A 27 2.20 -17.11 -7.06
CA GLY A 27 3.45 -16.48 -7.51
C GLY A 27 3.28 -15.02 -7.93
N GLN A 28 2.14 -14.67 -8.52
CA GLN A 28 1.80 -13.27 -8.84
C GLN A 28 1.55 -12.47 -7.55
N ALA A 29 0.79 -13.01 -6.59
CA ALA A 29 0.55 -12.36 -5.30
C ALA A 29 1.87 -12.09 -4.55
N VAL A 30 2.77 -13.08 -4.50
CA VAL A 30 4.13 -12.90 -3.92
C VAL A 30 4.91 -11.82 -4.67
N SER A 31 4.87 -11.82 -6.01
CA SER A 31 5.55 -10.80 -6.81
C SER A 31 5.02 -9.37 -6.55
N VAL A 32 3.72 -9.22 -6.34
CA VAL A 32 3.08 -7.93 -5.97
C VAL A 32 3.54 -7.49 -4.58
N LEU A 33 3.51 -8.39 -3.60
CA LEU A 33 3.99 -8.10 -2.24
C LEU A 33 5.47 -7.68 -2.23
N MET A 34 6.32 -8.40 -2.94
CA MET A 34 7.74 -8.06 -3.06
C MET A 34 7.93 -6.68 -3.69
N ARG A 35 7.21 -6.34 -4.78
CA ARG A 35 7.27 -5.00 -5.37
C ARG A 35 6.83 -3.91 -4.39
N ARG A 36 5.75 -4.14 -3.63
CA ARG A 36 5.29 -3.19 -2.61
C ARG A 36 6.32 -3.00 -1.50
N GLY A 37 6.89 -4.08 -0.97
CA GLY A 37 7.90 -4.01 0.08
C GLY A 37 9.21 -3.36 -0.38
N LEU A 38 9.64 -3.62 -1.62
CA LEU A 38 10.84 -3.00 -2.20
C LEU A 38 10.62 -1.52 -2.55
N GLY A 39 9.38 -1.13 -2.90
CA GLY A 39 9.00 0.26 -3.14
C GLY A 39 8.67 1.05 -1.87
N SER A 40 8.44 0.40 -0.73
CA SER A 40 8.03 1.07 0.50
C SER A 40 9.21 1.59 1.30
N LYS A 41 9.83 2.67 0.83
CA LYS A 41 10.31 3.69 1.77
C LYS A 41 9.19 4.70 1.89
N VAL A 42 8.27 4.49 2.84
CA VAL A 42 7.38 5.57 3.25
C VAL A 42 8.25 6.54 4.01
N GLU A 43 8.66 7.63 3.37
CA GLU A 43 9.31 8.72 4.06
C GLU A 43 8.26 9.40 4.94
N TYR A 44 8.35 9.15 6.24
CA TYR A 44 7.54 9.82 7.25
C TYR A 44 8.46 10.42 8.31
N SER A 45 8.00 11.49 8.94
CA SER A 45 8.59 12.05 10.14
C SER A 45 7.65 11.85 11.32
N LEU A 46 8.16 11.97 12.55
CA LEU A 46 7.31 11.94 13.74
C LEU A 46 7.03 13.38 14.19
N LYS A 47 5.75 13.73 14.33
CA LYS A 47 5.30 14.99 14.94
C LYS A 47 4.41 14.66 16.12
N ASN A 48 4.84 15.03 17.33
CA ASN A 48 4.15 14.69 18.58
C ASN A 48 3.87 13.18 18.75
N GLY A 49 4.80 12.33 18.32
CA GLY A 49 4.66 10.87 18.39
C GLY A 49 3.78 10.24 17.30
N LEU A 50 3.19 11.05 16.42
CA LEU A 50 2.40 10.56 15.28
C LEU A 50 3.24 10.57 14.00
N PRO A 51 3.17 9.52 13.16
CA PRO A 51 3.78 9.52 11.85
C PRO A 51 3.05 10.52 10.95
N VAL A 52 3.80 11.45 10.37
CA VAL A 52 3.31 12.45 9.41
C VAL A 52 4.13 12.36 8.13
N PHE A 53 3.47 12.51 6.99
CA PHE A 53 4.12 12.65 5.70
C PHE A 53 4.41 14.13 5.43
N SER A 54 5.49 14.40 4.69
CA SER A 54 5.79 15.75 4.22
C SER A 54 4.92 16.08 3.00
N VAL A 55 4.37 17.28 2.98
CA VAL A 55 3.71 17.86 1.80
C VAL A 55 4.60 18.96 1.22
N ALA A 56 4.50 19.22 -0.08
CA ALA A 56 5.22 20.34 -0.70
C ALA A 56 4.76 21.68 -0.10
N GLU A 57 5.63 22.68 -0.03
CA GLU A 57 5.31 23.98 0.62
C GLU A 57 4.11 24.70 -0.02
N ASP A 58 3.87 24.47 -1.30
CA ASP A 58 2.77 25.01 -2.10
C ASP A 58 1.48 24.17 -2.04
N SER A 59 1.45 23.11 -1.23
CA SER A 59 0.29 22.23 -1.11
C SER A 59 -0.90 22.97 -0.52
N ARG A 60 -2.00 23.06 -1.28
CA ARG A 60 -3.24 23.65 -0.79
C ARG A 60 -3.85 22.81 0.34
N ARG A 61 -4.39 23.47 1.35
CA ARG A 61 -5.20 22.80 2.39
C ARG A 61 -6.50 22.27 1.77
N ILE A 62 -6.79 20.99 1.98
CA ILE A 62 -8.08 20.39 1.67
C ILE A 62 -9.11 20.88 2.70
N THR A 63 -10.24 21.41 2.23
CA THR A 63 -11.34 21.93 3.05
C THR A 63 -12.60 21.09 2.90
N PRO A 64 -13.62 21.25 3.78
CA PRO A 64 -14.89 20.56 3.63
C PRO A 64 -15.60 20.83 2.29
N GLU A 65 -15.48 22.05 1.74
CA GLU A 65 -16.04 22.41 0.44
C GLU A 65 -15.43 21.59 -0.70
N ASP A 66 -14.13 21.28 -0.60
CA ASP A 66 -13.48 20.39 -1.57
C ASP A 66 -14.08 18.99 -1.52
N VAL A 67 -14.32 18.45 -0.33
CA VAL A 67 -14.94 17.12 -0.15
C VAL A 67 -16.35 17.10 -0.74
N ALA A 68 -17.17 18.11 -0.42
CA ALA A 68 -18.53 18.23 -0.94
C ALA A 68 -18.57 18.28 -2.48
N SER A 69 -17.58 18.90 -3.13
CA SER A 69 -17.53 18.97 -4.60
C SER A 69 -17.33 17.62 -5.30
N PHE A 70 -16.80 16.60 -4.60
CA PHE A 70 -16.60 15.25 -5.14
C PHE A 70 -17.71 14.26 -4.75
N GLU A 71 -18.55 14.58 -3.76
CA GLU A 71 -19.65 13.71 -3.34
C GLU A 71 -20.80 13.66 -4.36
N ASP A 72 -20.94 14.70 -5.20
CA ASP A 72 -21.99 14.78 -6.23
C ASP A 72 -21.68 13.95 -7.51
N GLU A 73 -20.52 13.30 -7.61
CA GLU A 73 -20.06 12.57 -8.81
C GLU A 73 -20.16 11.03 -8.73
N VAL A 74 -20.84 10.47 -7.70
CA VAL A 74 -20.96 9.00 -7.48
C VAL A 74 -22.39 8.50 -7.57
#